data_AF-A0AAV1I432-F1
#
_entry.id   AF-A0AAV1I432-F1
#
_cell.length_a   1.000
_cell.length_b   1.000
_cell.length_c   1.000
_cell.angle_alpha   90.00
_cell.angle_beta   90.00
_cell.angle_gamma   90.00
#
_symmetry.space_group_name_H-M   'P 1'
#
loop_
_entity.id
_entity.type
_entity.pdbx_description
1 polymer ?
#
loop_
_entity_poly.entity_id
_entity_poly.type
_entity_poly.pdbx_seq_one_letter_code
_entity_poly.pdbx_strand_id
1 'polypeptide(L)'
;MTGERLQMYDSVKMAAADMRGNSLHSTNDITDHLDDAYGWAWLYNDADLEGETWVPIPTEVIGKPKYLLSTMGRCKAPNGRIIEGSFDNRGYKIFRFGDISTSAHRLIGQVLLRNQFFADCVVNHIDGNKSNSVVDNLECVTQSANATHANASGLIKTKRKCPVVRVNYKGEIVDDFESYAKAHKKTGVEPGSIHGSVNSGPGRSGRSSDDRKSPSQGYVWFETRQEAQAFIDANPDYFLDFFRVLKTTVDGVVLADYKEYADAEHDTGIKGICRACTKGYKPGGFRWFRNTRSLEAFKNRSTTA
;
A
#
# COMPACT_ATOMS: atom_id res chain seq x y z
N MET A 1 -34.22 -48.81 -3.94
CA MET A 1 -34.15 -47.33 -3.94
C MET A 1 -34.33 -46.85 -5.36
N THR A 2 -35.10 -45.79 -5.59
CA THR A 2 -35.61 -45.38 -6.91
C THR A 2 -34.56 -44.75 -7.84
N GLY A 3 -33.29 -44.63 -7.45
CA GLY A 3 -32.21 -44.10 -8.30
C GLY A 3 -32.35 -42.62 -8.70
N GLU A 4 -33.42 -41.95 -8.24
CA GLU A 4 -33.73 -40.57 -8.53
C GLU A 4 -32.93 -39.63 -7.62
N ARG A 5 -32.30 -38.61 -8.20
CA ARG A 5 -31.50 -37.61 -7.47
C ARG A 5 -32.44 -36.63 -6.77
N LEU A 6 -32.46 -36.64 -5.44
CA LEU A 6 -33.42 -35.86 -4.64
C LEU A 6 -32.88 -34.49 -4.21
N GLN A 7 -31.62 -34.39 -3.81
CA GLN A 7 -31.06 -33.16 -3.24
C GLN A 7 -29.54 -33.08 -3.43
N MET A 8 -29.01 -31.86 -3.56
CA MET A 8 -27.58 -31.58 -3.60
C MET A 8 -27.21 -30.62 -2.47
N TYR A 9 -26.01 -30.80 -1.91
CA TYR A 9 -25.47 -29.97 -0.85
C TYR A 9 -24.06 -29.50 -1.21
N ASP A 10 -23.72 -28.27 -0.86
CA ASP A 10 -22.41 -27.69 -1.13
C ASP A 10 -21.29 -28.31 -0.26
N SER A 11 -21.64 -29.05 0.79
CA SER A 11 -20.67 -29.79 1.60
C SER A 11 -21.32 -30.95 2.36
N VAL A 12 -20.50 -31.95 2.72
CA VAL A 12 -20.88 -33.05 3.64
C VAL A 12 -21.37 -32.50 4.98
N LYS A 13 -20.85 -31.35 5.43
CA LYS A 13 -21.28 -30.72 6.68
C LYS A 13 -22.70 -30.16 6.59
N MET A 14 -23.07 -29.59 5.44
CA MET A 14 -24.44 -29.13 5.18
C MET A 14 -25.40 -30.30 5.02
N ALA A 15 -25.00 -31.32 4.27
CA ALA A 15 -25.74 -32.58 4.17
C ALA A 15 -25.99 -33.18 5.57
N ALA A 16 -24.94 -33.31 6.38
CA ALA A 16 -25.04 -33.79 7.75
C ALA A 16 -25.89 -32.88 8.65
N ALA A 17 -25.92 -31.56 8.41
CA ALA A 17 -26.75 -30.61 9.16
C ALA A 17 -28.24 -30.77 8.89
N ASP A 18 -28.61 -30.99 7.63
CA ASP A 18 -29.99 -31.23 7.21
C ASP A 18 -30.53 -32.54 7.81
N MET A 19 -29.64 -33.53 8.00
CA MET A 19 -29.99 -34.83 8.57
C MET A 19 -30.07 -34.86 10.12
N ARG A 20 -29.72 -33.77 10.84
CA ARG A 20 -29.63 -33.75 12.33
C ARG A 20 -30.96 -33.91 13.08
N GLY A 21 -32.08 -34.11 12.38
CA GLY A 21 -33.35 -34.53 12.98
C GLY A 21 -33.40 -36.02 13.33
N ASN A 22 -32.51 -36.86 12.77
CA ASN A 22 -32.36 -38.27 13.11
C ASN A 22 -31.23 -38.48 14.14
N SER A 23 -31.41 -39.39 15.08
CA SER A 23 -30.54 -39.57 16.25
C SER A 23 -29.08 -39.94 15.90
N LEU A 24 -28.14 -39.06 16.32
CA LEU A 24 -26.65 -39.16 16.37
C LEU A 24 -25.87 -38.97 15.04
N HIS A 25 -24.66 -38.36 14.96
CA HIS A 25 -24.07 -37.14 15.59
C HIS A 25 -22.80 -36.63 14.84
N SER A 26 -22.43 -37.15 13.66
CA SER A 26 -21.14 -36.80 13.01
C SER A 26 -21.17 -36.73 11.48
N THR A 27 -20.21 -36.03 10.89
CA THR A 27 -20.02 -35.98 9.42
C THR A 27 -19.51 -37.29 8.83
N ASN A 28 -18.92 -38.16 9.65
CA ASN A 28 -18.30 -39.41 9.21
C ASN A 28 -19.34 -40.46 8.83
N ASP A 29 -20.53 -40.38 9.42
CA ASP A 29 -21.64 -41.30 9.13
C ASP A 29 -22.05 -41.22 7.65
N ILE A 30 -22.01 -40.03 7.04
CA ILE A 30 -22.26 -39.86 5.60
C ILE A 30 -21.07 -40.33 4.75
N THR A 31 -19.83 -40.10 5.19
CA THR A 31 -18.65 -40.43 4.37
C THR A 31 -18.31 -41.91 4.37
N ASP A 32 -18.62 -42.62 5.46
CA ASP A 32 -18.23 -44.01 5.70
C ASP A 32 -19.36 -44.99 5.30
N HIS A 33 -20.60 -44.51 5.24
CA HIS A 33 -21.80 -45.29 4.87
C HIS A 33 -22.53 -44.66 3.68
N LEU A 34 -21.80 -44.37 2.59
CA LEU A 34 -22.35 -43.72 1.40
C LEU A 34 -23.57 -44.45 0.81
N ASP A 35 -23.66 -45.78 0.94
CA ASP A 35 -24.71 -46.55 0.29
C ASP A 35 -26.05 -46.57 1.05
N ASP A 36 -26.07 -46.24 2.35
CA ASP A 36 -27.27 -46.38 3.19
C ASP A 36 -27.37 -45.44 4.41
N ALA A 37 -26.46 -44.47 4.58
CA ALA A 37 -26.53 -43.53 5.69
C ALA A 37 -27.87 -42.77 5.73
N TYR A 38 -28.53 -42.82 6.88
CA TYR A 38 -29.82 -42.16 7.12
C TYR A 38 -30.95 -42.61 6.16
N GLY A 39 -30.85 -43.82 5.58
CA GLY A 39 -31.84 -44.35 4.64
C GLY A 39 -31.68 -43.83 3.20
N TRP A 40 -30.58 -43.14 2.91
CA TRP A 40 -30.26 -42.55 1.62
C TRP A 40 -28.93 -43.07 1.09
N ALA A 41 -28.84 -43.23 -0.24
CA ALA A 41 -27.57 -43.41 -0.92
C ALA A 41 -26.98 -42.03 -1.24
N TRP A 42 -25.88 -41.71 -0.57
CA TRP A 42 -25.08 -40.50 -0.74
C TRP A 42 -24.02 -40.73 -1.81
N LEU A 43 -23.94 -39.82 -2.77
CA LEU A 43 -22.92 -39.84 -3.80
C LEU A 43 -22.21 -38.49 -3.79
N TYR A 44 -20.88 -38.51 -3.86
CA TYR A 44 -20.14 -37.31 -4.18
C TYR A 44 -20.52 -36.86 -5.59
N ASN A 45 -20.78 -35.56 -5.76
CA ASN A 45 -21.04 -35.01 -7.08
C ASN A 45 -19.72 -34.84 -7.85
N ASP A 46 -19.14 -35.97 -8.23
CA ASP A 46 -17.94 -36.06 -9.08
C ASP A 46 -18.29 -35.94 -10.57
N ALA A 47 -19.55 -35.61 -10.90
CA ALA A 47 -19.98 -35.41 -12.26
C ALA A 47 -19.20 -34.25 -12.91
N ASP A 48 -18.91 -34.43 -14.20
CA ASP A 48 -18.32 -33.39 -15.02
C ASP A 48 -19.33 -32.24 -15.19
N LEU A 49 -18.83 -31.02 -15.16
CA LEU A 49 -19.64 -29.81 -15.37
C LEU A 49 -19.85 -29.57 -16.86
N GLU A 50 -20.94 -28.91 -17.23
CA GLU A 50 -21.19 -28.55 -18.63
C GLU A 50 -20.04 -27.68 -19.17
N GLY A 51 -19.50 -28.06 -20.32
CA GLY A 51 -18.36 -27.35 -20.95
C GLY A 51 -17.00 -27.56 -20.26
N GLU A 52 -16.93 -28.38 -19.22
CA GLU A 52 -15.67 -28.68 -18.56
C GLU A 52 -14.83 -29.65 -19.39
N THR A 53 -13.55 -29.34 -19.52
CA THR A 53 -12.57 -30.24 -20.14
C THR A 53 -11.46 -30.56 -19.16
N TRP A 54 -10.95 -31.78 -19.22
CA TRP A 54 -9.90 -32.29 -18.35
C TRP A 54 -8.61 -32.49 -19.14
N VAL A 55 -7.51 -31.96 -18.62
CA VAL A 55 -6.16 -32.11 -19.21
C VAL A 55 -5.20 -32.77 -18.21
N PRO A 56 -4.25 -33.58 -18.68
CA PRO A 56 -3.24 -34.15 -17.79
C PRO A 56 -2.33 -33.08 -17.22
N ILE A 57 -2.10 -33.12 -15.91
CA ILE A 57 -1.09 -32.30 -15.25
C ILE A 57 0.28 -32.94 -15.50
N PRO A 58 1.26 -32.21 -16.07
CA PRO A 58 2.60 -32.75 -16.29
C PRO A 58 3.28 -33.13 -14.97
N THR A 59 3.98 -34.27 -14.97
CA THR A 59 4.59 -34.81 -13.74
C THR A 59 5.66 -33.88 -13.19
N GLU A 60 6.35 -33.13 -14.06
CA GLU A 60 7.33 -32.10 -13.71
C GLU A 60 6.75 -30.93 -12.91
N VAL A 61 5.44 -30.68 -12.97
CA VAL A 61 4.78 -29.59 -12.25
C VAL A 61 4.42 -29.97 -10.82
N ILE A 62 3.97 -31.21 -10.60
CA ILE A 62 3.41 -31.65 -9.31
C ILE A 62 4.11 -32.87 -8.69
N GLY A 63 5.16 -33.41 -9.33
CA GLY A 63 5.92 -34.56 -8.86
C GLY A 63 5.14 -35.90 -8.83
N LYS A 64 3.92 -35.93 -9.38
CA LYS A 64 3.03 -37.10 -9.40
C LYS A 64 2.37 -37.26 -10.76
N PRO A 65 2.28 -38.49 -11.30
CA PRO A 65 1.67 -38.73 -12.60
C PRO A 65 0.14 -38.91 -12.49
N LYS A 66 -0.54 -38.81 -13.64
CA LYS A 66 -1.96 -39.19 -13.83
C LYS A 66 -3.01 -38.35 -13.09
N TYR A 67 -2.64 -37.17 -12.59
CA TYR A 67 -3.64 -36.20 -12.14
C TYR A 67 -4.16 -35.41 -13.34
N LEU A 68 -5.43 -35.00 -13.27
CA LEU A 68 -6.07 -34.18 -14.29
C LEU A 68 -6.47 -32.83 -13.69
N LEU A 69 -6.36 -31.78 -14.50
CA LEU A 69 -6.82 -30.43 -14.19
C LEU A 69 -7.96 -30.06 -15.12
N SER A 70 -9.00 -29.43 -14.60
CA SER A 70 -10.14 -28.99 -15.40
C SER A 70 -10.10 -27.51 -15.72
N THR A 71 -10.74 -27.11 -16.83
CA THR A 71 -10.98 -25.70 -17.19
C THR A 71 -11.81 -24.94 -16.15
N MET A 72 -12.56 -25.64 -15.29
CA MET A 72 -13.32 -25.07 -14.18
C MET A 72 -12.50 -24.96 -12.88
N GLY A 73 -11.19 -25.23 -12.93
CA GLY A 73 -10.28 -25.15 -11.79
C GLY A 73 -10.45 -26.28 -10.78
N ARG A 74 -10.96 -27.43 -11.22
CA ARG A 74 -11.05 -28.66 -10.43
C ARG A 74 -9.84 -29.57 -10.71
N CYS A 75 -9.46 -30.39 -9.74
CA CYS A 75 -8.38 -31.37 -9.90
C CYS A 75 -8.94 -32.77 -9.65
N LYS A 76 -8.55 -33.75 -10.46
CA LYS A 76 -9.00 -35.15 -10.37
C LYS A 76 -7.79 -36.03 -10.12
N ALA A 77 -7.87 -36.87 -9.09
CA ALA A 77 -6.83 -37.80 -8.71
C ALA A 77 -6.80 -39.04 -9.63
N PRO A 78 -5.72 -39.85 -9.63
CA PRO A 78 -5.61 -41.04 -10.49
C PRO A 78 -6.71 -42.10 -10.26
N ASN A 79 -7.36 -42.07 -9.09
CA ASN A 79 -8.49 -42.96 -8.76
C ASN A 79 -9.85 -42.40 -9.23
N GLY A 80 -9.86 -41.29 -9.98
CA GLY A 80 -11.07 -40.67 -10.53
C GLY A 80 -11.77 -39.67 -9.61
N ARG A 81 -11.38 -39.56 -8.34
CA ARG A 81 -12.03 -38.66 -7.37
C ARG A 81 -11.63 -37.21 -7.57
N ILE A 82 -12.58 -36.29 -7.40
CA ILE A 82 -12.30 -34.85 -7.39
C ILE A 82 -11.62 -34.47 -6.07
N ILE A 83 -10.56 -33.68 -6.17
CA ILE A 83 -9.83 -33.13 -5.04
C ILE A 83 -10.44 -31.78 -4.69
N GLU A 84 -11.06 -31.70 -3.53
CA GLU A 84 -11.70 -30.45 -3.09
C GLU A 84 -10.67 -29.34 -2.87
N GLY A 85 -9.49 -29.68 -2.35
CA GLY A 85 -8.46 -28.70 -1.98
C GLY A 85 -8.81 -27.95 -0.69
N SER A 86 -8.04 -26.90 -0.39
CA SER A 86 -8.26 -26.02 0.77
C SER A 86 -7.97 -24.57 0.41
N PHE A 87 -8.33 -23.62 1.27
CA PHE A 87 -8.00 -22.20 1.04
C PHE A 87 -6.83 -21.77 1.92
N ASP A 88 -5.92 -20.96 1.37
CA ASP A 88 -4.88 -20.30 2.16
C ASP A 88 -5.44 -19.11 2.95
N ASN A 89 -4.63 -18.54 3.84
CA ASN A 89 -4.99 -17.36 4.63
C ASN A 89 -5.22 -16.08 3.79
N ARG A 90 -4.93 -16.12 2.49
CA ARG A 90 -5.16 -15.02 1.54
C ARG A 90 -6.39 -15.25 0.67
N GLY A 91 -7.06 -16.40 0.80
CA GLY A 91 -8.28 -16.78 0.07
C GLY A 91 -8.05 -17.55 -1.23
N TYR A 92 -6.83 -17.99 -1.54
CA TYR A 92 -6.55 -18.78 -2.75
C TYR A 92 -6.83 -20.26 -2.51
N LYS A 93 -7.50 -20.93 -3.47
CA LYS A 93 -7.68 -22.38 -3.47
C LYS A 93 -6.33 -23.07 -3.72
N ILE A 94 -5.99 -24.08 -2.91
CA ILE A 94 -4.72 -24.82 -2.87
C ILE A 94 -4.98 -26.32 -3.06
N PHE A 95 -4.19 -26.94 -3.92
CA PHE A 95 -4.07 -28.39 -4.03
C PHE A 95 -2.75 -28.87 -3.45
N ARG A 96 -2.76 -30.06 -2.84
CA ARG A 96 -1.58 -30.70 -2.25
C ARG A 96 -1.34 -32.06 -2.91
N PHE A 97 -0.09 -32.30 -3.32
CA PHE A 97 0.37 -33.49 -4.02
C PHE A 97 1.60 -34.04 -3.28
N GLY A 98 1.38 -34.68 -2.12
CA GLY A 98 2.48 -35.02 -1.20
C GLY A 98 3.10 -33.76 -0.63
N ASP A 99 4.41 -33.58 -0.83
CA ASP A 99 5.17 -32.42 -0.33
C ASP A 99 4.99 -31.16 -1.21
N ILE A 100 4.44 -31.31 -2.42
CA ILE A 100 4.21 -30.19 -3.33
C ILE A 100 2.84 -29.59 -3.06
N SER A 101 2.78 -28.27 -2.86
CA SER A 101 1.52 -27.53 -2.80
C SER A 101 1.52 -26.39 -3.80
N THR A 102 0.40 -26.20 -4.48
CA THR A 102 0.24 -25.12 -5.45
C THR A 102 -1.19 -24.61 -5.43
N SER A 103 -1.35 -23.32 -5.70
CA SER A 103 -2.68 -22.73 -5.83
C SER A 103 -3.32 -23.09 -7.15
N ALA A 104 -4.64 -23.29 -7.18
CA ALA A 104 -5.41 -23.66 -8.35
C ALA A 104 -5.15 -22.71 -9.54
N HIS A 105 -5.24 -21.40 -9.34
CA HIS A 105 -4.98 -20.42 -10.41
C HIS A 105 -3.56 -20.52 -11.00
N ARG A 106 -2.53 -20.79 -10.19
CA ARG A 106 -1.14 -20.98 -10.69
C ARG A 106 -0.99 -22.27 -11.47
N LEU A 107 -1.61 -23.34 -10.99
CA LEU A 107 -1.60 -24.63 -11.67
C LEU A 107 -2.29 -24.53 -13.03
N ILE A 108 -3.43 -23.83 -13.10
CA ILE A 108 -4.14 -23.53 -14.35
C ILE A 108 -3.30 -22.66 -15.25
N GLY A 109 -2.66 -21.61 -14.71
CA GLY A 109 -1.71 -20.81 -15.47
C GLY A 109 -0.64 -21.67 -16.15
N GLN A 110 0.03 -22.52 -15.39
CA GLN A 110 1.14 -23.34 -15.88
C GLN A 110 0.72 -24.42 -16.90
N VAL A 111 -0.50 -24.94 -16.79
CA VAL A 111 -0.97 -26.07 -17.60
C VAL A 111 -1.84 -25.61 -18.78
N LEU A 112 -2.82 -24.76 -18.53
CA LEU A 112 -3.86 -24.36 -19.49
C LEU A 112 -3.59 -23.01 -20.15
N LEU A 113 -2.85 -22.10 -19.49
CA LEU A 113 -2.50 -20.77 -20.04
C LEU A 113 -1.03 -20.66 -20.45
N ARG A 114 -0.33 -21.79 -20.64
CA ARG A 114 1.11 -21.84 -20.90
C ARG A 114 1.53 -21.02 -22.13
N ASN A 115 0.67 -20.91 -23.14
CA ASN A 115 0.89 -20.12 -24.34
C ASN A 115 0.78 -18.60 -24.12
N GLN A 116 0.21 -18.16 -22.99
CA GLN A 116 0.09 -16.74 -22.63
C GLN A 116 1.26 -16.28 -21.73
N PHE A 117 2.17 -17.17 -21.36
CA PHE A 117 3.26 -16.86 -20.46
C PHE A 117 4.33 -16.01 -21.14
N PHE A 118 4.75 -14.96 -20.44
CA PHE A 118 5.91 -14.15 -20.77
C PHE A 118 6.77 -13.96 -19.52
N ALA A 119 7.98 -13.43 -19.69
CA ALA A 119 8.91 -13.21 -18.57
C ALA A 119 8.24 -12.39 -17.45
N ASP A 120 8.33 -12.89 -16.23
CA ASP A 120 7.80 -12.24 -15.01
C ASP A 120 6.28 -12.01 -14.96
N CYS A 121 5.51 -12.71 -15.80
CA CYS A 121 4.05 -12.66 -15.72
C CYS A 121 3.53 -13.26 -14.39
N VAL A 122 2.39 -12.75 -13.93
CA VAL A 122 1.62 -13.28 -12.80
C VAL A 122 0.22 -13.63 -13.27
N VAL A 123 -0.37 -14.67 -12.69
CA VAL A 123 -1.76 -15.05 -12.97
C VAL A 123 -2.68 -14.18 -12.13
N ASN A 124 -3.47 -13.33 -12.80
CA ASN A 124 -4.46 -12.46 -12.18
C ASN A 124 -5.87 -13.07 -12.26
N HIS A 125 -6.74 -12.71 -11.31
CA HIS A 125 -8.17 -13.03 -11.36
C HIS A 125 -8.90 -11.79 -11.86
N ILE A 126 -9.58 -11.89 -13.00
CA ILE A 126 -10.24 -10.76 -13.67
C ILE A 126 -11.32 -10.17 -12.75
N ASP A 127 -12.14 -11.02 -12.13
CA ASP A 127 -13.18 -10.62 -11.18
C ASP A 127 -12.67 -10.20 -9.78
N GLY A 128 -11.38 -10.39 -9.49
CA GLY A 128 -10.78 -10.15 -8.18
C GLY A 128 -11.12 -11.20 -7.10
N ASN A 129 -11.91 -12.21 -7.43
CA ASN A 129 -12.29 -13.29 -6.51
C ASN A 129 -11.29 -14.45 -6.58
N LYS A 130 -10.46 -14.56 -5.54
CA LYS A 130 -9.38 -15.55 -5.43
C LYS A 130 -9.86 -17.01 -5.32
N SER A 131 -11.14 -17.25 -5.05
CA SER A 131 -11.72 -18.59 -5.05
C SER A 131 -12.21 -19.03 -6.43
N ASN A 132 -12.43 -18.09 -7.35
CA ASN A 132 -12.87 -18.36 -8.71
C ASN A 132 -11.69 -18.68 -9.63
N SER A 133 -11.28 -19.94 -9.67
CA SER A 133 -10.19 -20.42 -10.52
C SER A 133 -10.68 -20.96 -11.88
N VAL A 134 -11.83 -20.52 -12.41
CA VAL A 134 -12.21 -20.86 -13.79
C VAL A 134 -11.19 -20.26 -14.77
N VAL A 135 -10.76 -21.02 -15.78
CA VAL A 135 -9.69 -20.59 -16.70
C VAL A 135 -10.01 -19.26 -17.39
N ASP A 136 -11.29 -19.04 -17.75
CA ASP A 136 -11.75 -17.80 -18.39
C ASP A 136 -11.75 -16.59 -17.45
N ASN A 137 -11.68 -16.81 -16.13
CA ASN A 137 -11.52 -15.74 -15.14
C ASN A 137 -10.04 -15.42 -14.85
N LEU A 138 -9.11 -16.09 -15.52
CA LEU A 138 -7.68 -15.95 -15.27
C LEU A 138 -6.96 -15.35 -16.48
N GLU A 139 -5.99 -14.48 -16.21
CA GLU A 139 -5.15 -13.88 -17.25
C GLU A 139 -3.69 -13.81 -16.78
N CYS A 140 -2.75 -13.90 -17.72
CA CYS A 140 -1.33 -13.67 -17.46
C CYS A 140 -0.99 -12.20 -17.72
N VAL A 141 -0.63 -11.47 -16.67
CA VAL A 141 -0.35 -10.03 -16.73
C VAL A 141 0.95 -9.68 -16.02
N THR A 142 1.50 -8.49 -16.26
CA THR A 142 2.64 -7.99 -15.50
C THR A 142 2.20 -7.63 -14.07
N GLN A 143 3.16 -7.56 -13.14
CA GLN A 143 2.87 -7.10 -11.77
C GLN A 143 2.28 -5.67 -11.75
N SER A 144 2.73 -4.79 -12.65
CA SER A 144 2.22 -3.42 -12.76
C SER A 144 0.78 -3.37 -13.27
N ALA A 145 0.44 -4.21 -14.26
CA ALA A 145 -0.93 -4.33 -14.76
C ALA A 145 -1.86 -4.89 -13.68
N ASN A 146 -1.44 -5.94 -12.95
CA ASN A 146 -2.20 -6.49 -11.84
C ASN A 146 -2.46 -5.45 -10.73
N ALA A 147 -1.43 -4.70 -10.33
CA ALA A 147 -1.58 -3.63 -9.34
C ALA A 147 -2.53 -2.51 -9.82
N THR A 148 -2.46 -2.18 -11.11
CA THR A 148 -3.35 -1.19 -11.75
C THR A 148 -4.80 -1.68 -11.74
N HIS A 149 -5.04 -2.93 -12.11
CA HIS A 149 -6.36 -3.58 -12.05
C HIS A 149 -6.91 -3.57 -10.63
N ALA A 150 -6.11 -3.99 -9.65
CA ALA A 150 -6.51 -4.00 -8.24
C ALA A 150 -6.87 -2.60 -7.71
N ASN A 151 -6.18 -1.55 -8.18
CA ASN A 151 -6.49 -0.17 -7.84
C ASN A 151 -7.80 0.29 -8.52
N ALA A 152 -7.93 0.05 -9.82
CA ALA A 152 -9.11 0.45 -10.61
C ALA A 152 -10.39 -0.24 -10.12
N SER A 153 -10.29 -1.52 -9.73
CA SER A 153 -11.39 -2.33 -9.21
C SER A 153 -11.67 -2.09 -7.72
N GLY A 154 -10.96 -1.16 -7.06
CA GLY A 154 -11.17 -0.81 -5.65
C GLY A 154 -10.80 -1.91 -4.64
N LEU A 155 -10.03 -2.92 -5.07
CA LEU A 155 -9.57 -4.03 -4.21
C LEU A 155 -8.46 -3.56 -3.25
N ILE A 156 -7.74 -2.50 -3.62
CA ILE A 156 -6.74 -1.86 -2.76
C ILE A 156 -7.46 -0.92 -1.77
N LYS A 157 -7.53 -1.33 -0.51
CA LYS A 157 -7.89 -0.43 0.59
C LYS A 157 -6.72 0.52 0.86
N THR A 158 -6.64 1.64 0.14
CA THR A 158 -5.62 2.66 0.40
C THR A 158 -5.78 3.19 1.81
N LYS A 159 -4.83 2.89 2.69
CA LYS A 159 -4.81 3.41 4.06
C LYS A 159 -4.40 4.89 4.02
N ARG A 160 -5.36 5.74 4.38
CA ARG A 160 -5.26 7.18 4.71
C ARG A 160 -5.06 8.11 3.50
N LYS A 161 -6.03 8.99 3.28
CA LYS A 161 -5.74 10.32 2.75
C LYS A 161 -4.70 10.90 3.71
N CYS A 162 -3.54 11.29 3.21
CA CYS A 162 -2.52 11.96 4.01
C CYS A 162 -2.67 13.45 3.75
N PRO A 163 -3.62 14.14 4.41
CA PRO A 163 -3.78 15.56 4.22
C PRO A 163 -2.49 16.28 4.58
N VAL A 164 -2.28 17.43 3.95
CA VAL A 164 -1.16 18.31 4.26
C VAL A 164 -1.60 19.75 4.13
N VAL A 165 -1.15 20.56 5.08
CA VAL A 165 -1.49 21.98 5.18
C VAL A 165 -0.20 22.78 5.16
N ARG A 166 -0.19 23.93 4.46
CA ARG A 166 0.97 24.83 4.44
C ARG A 166 0.65 26.18 5.07
N VAL A 167 1.59 26.68 5.87
CA VAL A 167 1.50 27.95 6.61
C VAL A 167 2.58 28.91 6.13
N ASN A 168 2.21 30.17 5.91
CA ASN A 168 3.14 31.22 5.48
C ASN A 168 3.89 31.88 6.66
N TYR A 169 4.72 32.88 6.36
CA TYR A 169 5.49 33.61 7.36
C TYR A 169 4.65 34.44 8.35
N LYS A 170 3.40 34.75 8.02
CA LYS A 170 2.47 35.46 8.91
C LYS A 170 1.75 34.52 9.87
N GLY A 171 1.98 33.21 9.78
CA GLY A 171 1.21 32.23 10.53
C GLY A 171 -0.17 31.97 9.95
N GLU A 172 -0.43 32.33 8.70
CA GLU A 172 -1.72 32.09 8.04
C GLU A 172 -1.68 30.75 7.30
N ILE A 173 -2.74 29.95 7.45
CA ILE A 173 -2.94 28.73 6.67
C ILE A 173 -3.32 29.13 5.24
N VAL A 174 -2.46 28.80 4.27
CA VAL A 174 -2.62 29.22 2.87
C VAL A 174 -3.34 28.17 2.03
N ASP A 175 -3.03 26.89 2.23
CA ASP A 175 -3.69 25.80 1.52
C ASP A 175 -3.85 24.57 2.41
N ASP A 176 -4.90 23.79 2.10
CA ASP A 176 -5.26 22.53 2.72
C ASP A 176 -5.49 21.48 1.62
N PHE A 177 -4.62 20.49 1.55
CA PHE A 177 -4.63 19.46 0.52
C PHE A 177 -5.04 18.13 1.10
N GLU A 178 -5.90 17.38 0.39
CA GLU A 178 -6.29 16.03 0.82
C GLU A 178 -5.17 14.99 0.71
N SER A 179 -4.09 15.29 -0.04
CA SER A 179 -2.96 14.40 -0.25
C SER A 179 -1.68 15.13 -0.67
N TYR A 180 -0.53 14.53 -0.39
CA TYR A 180 0.77 14.94 -0.94
C TYR A 180 0.77 15.07 -2.46
N ALA A 181 0.05 14.19 -3.18
CA ALA A 181 -0.02 14.23 -4.64
C ALA A 181 -0.75 15.48 -5.14
N LYS A 182 -1.86 15.87 -4.49
CA LYS A 182 -2.55 17.13 -4.81
C LYS A 182 -1.70 18.35 -4.45
N ALA A 183 -0.99 18.30 -3.32
CA ALA A 183 -0.05 19.35 -2.94
C ALA A 183 1.04 19.52 -4.01
N HIS A 184 1.73 18.44 -4.39
CA HIS A 184 2.75 18.44 -5.43
C HIS A 184 2.21 18.99 -6.76
N LYS A 185 1.05 18.52 -7.22
CA LYS A 185 0.44 19.00 -8.48
C LYS A 185 0.17 20.51 -8.47
N LYS A 186 -0.21 21.07 -7.32
CA LYS A 186 -0.54 22.50 -7.19
C LYS A 186 0.69 23.38 -6.98
N THR A 187 1.65 22.92 -6.18
CA THR A 187 2.79 23.73 -5.71
C THR A 187 4.11 23.42 -6.40
N GLY A 188 4.22 22.27 -7.07
CA GLY A 188 5.48 21.76 -7.63
C GLY A 188 6.48 21.30 -6.57
N VAL A 189 6.11 21.27 -5.28
CA VAL A 189 6.99 20.81 -4.20
C VAL A 189 7.05 19.29 -4.21
N GLU A 190 8.25 18.73 -4.13
CA GLU A 190 8.45 17.28 -4.04
C GLU A 190 7.82 16.70 -2.77
N PRO A 191 7.02 15.61 -2.85
CA PRO A 191 6.38 14.99 -1.68
C PRO A 191 7.34 14.67 -0.53
N GLY A 192 8.57 14.24 -0.84
CA GLY A 192 9.59 13.97 0.16
C GLY A 192 10.04 15.22 0.93
N SER A 193 10.08 16.38 0.27
CA SER A 193 10.38 17.66 0.93
C SER A 193 9.23 18.14 1.82
N ILE A 194 7.98 17.95 1.39
CA ILE A 194 6.80 18.20 2.23
C ILE A 194 6.85 17.29 3.47
N HIS A 195 7.11 16.01 3.27
CA HIS A 195 7.19 15.03 4.35
C HIS A 195 8.29 15.36 5.37
N GLY A 196 9.48 15.77 4.89
CA GLY A 196 10.56 16.24 5.75
C GLY A 196 10.16 17.49 6.55
N SER A 197 9.42 18.42 5.95
CA SER A 197 8.89 19.59 6.63
C SER A 197 7.88 19.22 7.72
N VAL A 198 6.90 18.36 7.40
CA VAL A 198 5.87 17.89 8.35
C VAL A 198 6.51 17.24 9.58
N ASN A 199 7.52 16.38 9.39
CA ASN A 199 8.14 15.59 10.45
C ASN A 199 9.29 16.27 11.19
N SER A 200 9.63 17.51 10.83
CA SER A 200 10.63 18.31 11.53
C SER A 200 10.01 19.16 12.63
N GLY A 201 10.81 19.59 13.60
CA GLY A 201 10.39 20.47 14.69
C GLY A 201 10.52 19.86 16.09
N PRO A 202 10.15 20.63 17.12
CA PRO A 202 10.40 20.27 18.51
C PRO A 202 9.55 19.05 18.91
N GLY A 203 10.18 18.07 19.57
CA GLY A 203 9.52 16.87 20.08
C GLY A 203 9.32 15.72 19.08
N ARG A 204 9.75 15.84 17.82
CA ARG A 204 9.79 14.71 16.86
C ARG A 204 11.24 14.24 16.66
N SER A 205 11.47 12.94 16.83
CA SER A 205 12.79 12.35 17.08
C SER A 205 13.79 12.43 15.91
N GLY A 206 15.04 12.82 16.21
CA GLY A 206 16.18 11.96 15.85
C GLY A 206 17.28 12.48 14.90
N ARG A 207 17.21 13.66 14.27
CA ARG A 207 18.28 14.04 13.29
C ARG A 207 18.73 15.50 13.23
N SER A 208 18.16 16.40 14.00
CA SER A 208 18.52 17.83 13.95
C SER A 208 18.78 18.36 15.35
N SER A 209 19.91 19.05 15.53
CA SER A 209 20.19 19.88 16.72
C SER A 209 19.44 21.21 16.70
N ASP A 210 18.69 21.49 15.63
CA ASP A 210 17.80 22.64 15.48
C ASP A 210 16.36 22.19 15.77
N ASP A 211 15.79 22.64 16.89
CA ASP A 211 14.43 22.35 17.37
C ASP A 211 13.32 23.02 16.51
N ARG A 212 13.62 23.36 15.26
CA ARG A 212 12.71 24.10 14.37
C ARG A 212 12.22 23.26 13.20
N LYS A 213 10.99 23.55 12.74
CA LYS A 213 10.43 23.00 11.51
C LYS A 213 11.33 23.43 10.33
N SER A 214 11.57 22.54 9.39
CA SER A 214 12.28 22.80 8.14
C SER A 214 11.26 23.24 7.09
N PRO A 215 11.37 24.44 6.51
CA PRO A 215 10.41 24.91 5.53
C PRO A 215 10.68 24.25 4.17
N SER A 216 9.65 24.14 3.36
CA SER A 216 9.79 23.78 1.95
C SER A 216 9.15 24.87 1.08
N GLN A 217 9.94 25.43 0.17
CA GLN A 217 9.59 26.59 -0.66
C GLN A 217 9.02 27.79 0.12
N GLY A 218 9.57 28.11 1.30
CA GLY A 218 9.09 29.26 2.08
C GLY A 218 7.82 29.00 2.89
N TYR A 219 7.36 27.76 3.00
CA TYR A 219 6.22 27.38 3.83
C TYR A 219 6.61 26.33 4.86
N VAL A 220 5.96 26.36 6.02
CA VAL A 220 6.01 25.27 7.00
C VAL A 220 4.81 24.36 6.78
N TRP A 221 5.04 23.05 6.76
CA TRP A 221 4.01 22.06 6.47
C TRP A 221 3.57 21.30 7.72
N PHE A 222 2.29 20.99 7.80
CA PHE A 222 1.63 20.25 8.87
C PHE A 222 0.77 19.12 8.30
N GLU A 223 0.53 18.08 9.09
CA GLU A 223 -0.27 16.94 8.65
C GLU A 223 -1.76 17.29 8.65
N THR A 224 -2.19 18.14 9.58
CA THR A 224 -3.61 18.54 9.66
C THR A 224 -3.77 20.02 9.93
N ARG A 225 -4.93 20.55 9.54
CA ARG A 225 -5.34 21.92 9.86
C ARG A 225 -5.38 22.16 11.37
N GLN A 226 -5.84 21.17 12.14
CA GLN A 226 -5.91 21.24 13.59
C GLN A 226 -4.52 21.34 14.23
N GLU A 227 -3.57 20.52 13.76
CA GLU A 227 -2.17 20.59 14.20
C GLU A 227 -1.54 21.95 13.86
N ALA A 228 -1.75 22.44 12.63
CA ALA A 228 -1.26 23.74 12.21
C ALA A 228 -1.80 24.86 13.11
N GLN A 229 -3.12 24.88 13.35
CA GLN A 229 -3.76 25.91 14.17
C GLN A 229 -3.26 25.86 15.61
N ALA A 230 -3.21 24.69 16.23
CA ALA A 230 -2.70 24.54 17.59
C ALA A 230 -1.24 25.02 17.71
N PHE A 231 -0.42 24.78 16.68
CA PHE A 231 0.96 25.27 16.66
C PHE A 231 1.03 26.79 16.51
N ILE A 232 0.22 27.39 15.63
CA ILE A 232 0.13 28.84 15.45
C ILE A 232 -0.29 29.51 16.75
N ASP A 233 -1.35 29.02 17.40
CA ASP A 233 -1.90 29.58 18.63
C ASP A 233 -0.89 29.49 19.78
N ALA A 234 -0.15 28.39 19.86
CA ALA A 234 0.88 28.20 20.88
C ALA A 234 2.15 29.02 20.62
N ASN A 235 2.41 29.46 19.39
CA ASN A 235 3.65 30.13 19.01
C ASN A 235 3.41 31.31 18.02
N PRO A 236 2.77 32.40 18.46
CA PRO A 236 2.33 33.49 17.57
C PRO A 236 3.47 34.17 16.81
N ASP A 237 4.65 34.31 17.43
CA ASP A 237 5.81 34.96 16.82
C ASP A 237 6.71 34.00 16.04
N TYR A 238 6.42 32.69 16.05
CA TYR A 238 7.30 31.67 15.48
C TYR A 238 7.57 31.90 14.02
N PHE A 239 6.52 32.03 13.21
CA PHE A 239 6.66 32.13 11.76
C PHE A 239 7.38 33.42 11.36
N LEU A 240 7.07 34.53 12.03
CA LEU A 240 7.72 35.80 11.76
C LEU A 240 9.22 35.77 12.07
N ASP A 241 9.64 35.20 13.22
CA ASP A 241 11.07 35.03 13.53
C ASP A 241 11.73 33.96 12.66
N PHE A 242 10.97 32.96 12.23
CA PHE A 242 11.48 31.81 11.49
C PHE A 242 11.90 32.14 10.05
N PHE A 243 11.10 32.96 9.37
CA PHE A 243 11.33 33.32 7.98
C PHE A 243 12.17 34.58 7.79
N ARG A 244 12.31 35.41 8.84
CA ARG A 244 13.13 36.62 8.81
C ARG A 244 14.56 36.30 8.37
N VAL A 245 15.18 37.25 7.69
CA VAL A 245 16.59 37.14 7.32
C VAL A 245 17.27 38.50 7.31
N LEU A 246 18.43 38.57 7.95
CA LEU A 246 19.27 39.75 8.01
C LEU A 246 20.40 39.64 7.00
N LYS A 247 20.56 40.67 6.17
CA LYS A 247 21.75 40.88 5.34
C LYS A 247 22.74 41.71 6.11
N THR A 248 23.96 41.23 6.26
CA THR A 248 25.01 41.95 6.99
C THR A 248 26.29 42.04 6.17
N THR A 249 27.15 43.00 6.53
CA THR A 249 28.57 42.93 6.16
C THR A 249 29.19 41.65 6.72
N VAL A 250 30.39 41.32 6.24
CA VAL A 250 31.14 40.15 6.73
C VAL A 250 31.42 40.26 8.24
N ASP A 251 31.60 41.48 8.73
CA ASP A 251 31.89 41.82 10.13
C ASP A 251 30.63 41.95 11.01
N GLY A 252 29.44 41.73 10.45
CA GLY A 252 28.19 41.69 11.22
C GLY A 252 27.49 43.04 11.42
N VAL A 253 27.77 44.03 10.55
CA VAL A 253 26.97 45.26 10.47
C VAL A 253 25.71 44.99 9.65
N VAL A 254 24.53 45.26 10.21
CA VAL A 254 23.25 45.01 9.54
C VAL A 254 23.06 46.03 8.41
N LEU A 255 22.78 45.52 7.21
CA LEU A 255 22.52 46.30 6.01
C LEU A 255 21.05 46.31 5.62
N ALA A 256 20.35 45.19 5.84
CA ALA A 256 18.93 45.07 5.57
C ALA A 256 18.31 43.95 6.40
N ASP A 257 17.00 44.05 6.61
CA ASP A 257 16.18 43.13 7.39
C ASP A 257 14.92 42.78 6.59
N TYR A 258 14.82 41.51 6.18
CA TYR A 258 13.75 41.00 5.34
C TYR A 258 12.84 40.08 6.14
N LYS A 259 11.54 40.16 5.85
CA LYS A 259 10.52 39.31 6.50
C LYS A 259 10.59 37.86 6.02
N GLU A 260 11.03 37.63 4.79
CA GLU A 260 11.23 36.29 4.24
C GLU A 260 12.44 36.18 3.30
N TYR A 261 12.90 34.96 3.07
CA TYR A 261 13.98 34.67 2.11
C TYR A 261 13.63 35.12 0.68
N ALA A 262 12.36 35.01 0.28
CA ALA A 262 11.93 35.37 -1.07
C ALA A 262 12.12 36.87 -1.33
N ASP A 263 11.76 37.74 -0.38
CA ASP A 263 12.00 39.18 -0.44
C ASP A 263 13.49 39.49 -0.60
N ALA A 264 14.33 38.82 0.19
CA ALA A 264 15.78 39.00 0.13
C ALA A 264 16.36 38.54 -1.22
N GLU A 265 15.89 37.42 -1.78
CA GLU A 265 16.34 36.95 -3.09
C GLU A 265 15.84 37.86 -4.22
N HIS A 266 14.66 38.45 -4.10
CA HIS A 266 14.10 39.38 -5.09
C HIS A 266 14.84 40.72 -5.08
N ASP A 267 15.03 41.33 -3.91
CA ASP A 267 15.72 42.61 -3.77
C ASP A 267 17.19 42.52 -4.20
N THR A 268 17.88 41.45 -3.82
CA THR A 268 19.33 41.34 -4.06
C THR A 268 19.71 40.56 -5.32
N GLY A 269 18.78 39.80 -5.91
CA GLY A 269 19.07 38.85 -6.99
C GLY A 269 19.93 37.64 -6.56
N ILE A 270 20.27 37.52 -5.27
CA ILE A 270 21.16 36.48 -4.75
C ILE A 270 20.35 35.24 -4.38
N LYS A 271 20.75 34.07 -4.90
CA LYS A 271 20.10 32.79 -4.60
C LYS A 271 20.80 32.01 -3.49
N GLY A 272 20.05 31.16 -2.79
CA GLY A 272 20.60 30.22 -1.81
C GLY A 272 20.86 30.82 -0.42
N ILE A 273 20.23 31.95 -0.11
CA ILE A 273 20.37 32.69 1.15
C ILE A 273 20.04 31.80 2.36
N CYS A 274 18.98 30.99 2.30
CA CYS A 274 18.60 30.07 3.38
C CYS A 274 19.72 29.07 3.76
N ARG A 275 20.41 28.52 2.75
CA ARG A 275 21.54 27.60 2.97
C ARG A 275 22.75 28.34 3.54
N ALA A 276 22.98 29.58 3.11
CA ALA A 276 24.04 30.44 3.62
C ALA A 276 23.89 30.73 5.13
N CYS A 277 22.67 31.02 5.60
CA CYS A 277 22.39 31.19 7.03
C CYS A 277 22.73 29.95 7.88
N THR A 278 22.68 28.76 7.28
CA THR A 278 22.88 27.48 7.98
C THR A 278 24.34 27.02 7.96
N LYS A 279 25.01 27.23 6.83
CA LYS A 279 26.36 26.70 6.57
C LYS A 279 27.46 27.76 6.61
N GLY A 280 27.11 29.03 6.74
CA GLY A 280 28.05 30.15 6.90
C GLY A 280 28.73 30.62 5.61
N TYR A 281 28.25 30.20 4.43
CA TYR A 281 28.70 30.74 3.15
C TYR A 281 28.29 32.21 3.00
N LYS A 282 28.99 32.97 2.13
CA LYS A 282 28.82 34.42 1.97
C LYS A 282 28.36 34.82 0.57
N PRO A 283 27.16 34.41 0.13
CA PRO A 283 26.70 34.70 -1.23
C PRO A 283 26.53 36.21 -1.43
N GLY A 284 27.01 36.70 -2.58
CA GLY A 284 27.08 38.13 -2.91
C GLY A 284 28.05 38.94 -2.04
N GLY A 285 28.97 38.29 -1.31
CA GLY A 285 29.91 38.96 -0.41
C GLY A 285 29.32 39.34 0.95
N PHE A 286 28.06 39.00 1.22
CA PHE A 286 27.37 39.30 2.47
C PHE A 286 27.28 38.08 3.37
N ARG A 287 27.24 38.32 4.68
CA ARG A 287 26.86 37.29 5.65
C ARG A 287 25.36 37.40 5.92
N TRP A 288 24.70 36.26 6.10
CA TRP A 288 23.26 36.17 6.25
C TRP A 288 22.91 35.47 7.55
N PHE A 289 21.95 36.02 8.28
CA PHE A 289 21.52 35.52 9.59
C PHE A 289 20.01 35.33 9.62
N ARG A 290 19.54 34.28 10.29
CA ARG A 290 18.10 33.97 10.37
C ARG A 290 17.34 34.94 11.28
N ASN A 291 18.00 35.51 12.29
CA ASN A 291 17.40 36.48 13.19
C ASN A 291 18.50 37.22 13.98
N THR A 292 18.09 38.23 14.75
CA THR A 292 18.98 39.02 15.60
C THR A 292 19.75 38.16 16.60
N ARG A 293 19.13 37.13 17.19
CA ARG A 293 19.80 36.19 18.11
C ARG A 293 21.00 35.49 17.45
N SER A 294 20.84 35.03 16.21
CA SER A 294 21.93 34.37 15.48
C SER A 294 23.07 35.34 15.12
N LEU A 295 22.76 36.61 14.90
CA LEU A 295 23.76 37.66 14.70
C LEU A 295 24.50 37.99 16.01
N GLU A 296 23.79 38.12 17.12
CA GLU A 296 24.39 38.38 18.45
C GLU A 296 25.31 37.24 18.87
N ALA A 297 24.89 35.99 18.67
CA ALA A 297 25.72 34.82 18.94
C ALA A 297 27.02 34.82 18.12
N PHE A 298 26.99 35.31 16.88
CA PHE A 298 28.19 35.49 16.07
C PHE A 298 29.09 36.59 16.63
N LYS A 299 28.53 37.77 16.94
CA LYS A 299 29.28 38.91 17.51
C LYS A 299 30.00 38.51 18.79
N ASN A 300 29.32 37.83 19.71
CA ASN A 300 29.89 37.39 20.97
C ASN A 300 31.08 36.43 20.81
N ARG A 301 31.06 35.58 19.78
CA ARG A 301 32.19 34.66 19.50
C ARG A 301 33.40 35.40 18.91
N SER A 302 33.16 36.47 18.16
CA SER A 302 34.20 37.30 17.56
C SER A 302 34.90 38.21 18.57
N THR A 303 34.27 38.56 19.70
CA THR A 303 34.88 39.36 20.77
C THR A 303 35.74 38.54 21.74
N THR A 304 35.56 37.21 21.77
CA THR A 304 36.28 36.27 22.65
C THR A 304 37.51 35.62 22.00
N ALA A 305 37.83 35.97 20.75
CA ALA A 305 38.96 35.45 19.98
C ALA A 305 40.00 36.56 19.75
#